data_AF-A0A2W1ATF5-F1
#
_entry.id   AF-A0A2W1ATF5-F1
#
_cell.length_a   1.000
_cell.length_b   1.000
_cell.length_c   1.000
_cell.angle_alpha   90.00
_cell.angle_beta   90.00
_cell.angle_gamma   90.00
#
_symmetry.space_group_name_H-M   'P 1'
#
loop_
_entity.id
_entity.type
_entity.pdbx_description
1 polymer ?
#
loop_
_entity_poly.entity_id
_entity_poly.type
_entity_poly.pdbx_seq_one_letter_code
_entity_poly.pdbx_strand_id
1 'polypeptide(L)'
;MAIHWFDDGPAEPARVGGKGASLLAMQRAGLPVPPGFCIEAESYRRFHEAAGLAPLVGALSGATDLTSAMGAADAVAPIDRRLDGAALPDDVRSEIALAYQRLCEERPGVRLVAVRSSAVGEDGADASFAGVYDTFLHLRGSERVTNAVLDCYRGLWRERAVQYRASRGVAQEAEEMAVVVMAMVPSEVSGVAFSTNPISGDAGEVLINASWGLGEAVVSGQVTPDTVVAAKATGRTLAYEIGDKTLEIVLDERAGSGTCSLRVEADRATVPCLSSEDVQAIRDLACAAESHYGTPQDIEFARASGTWYLLQSRPITGLG
;
A
#
# COMPACT_ATOMS: atom_id res chain seq x y z
N MET A 1 19.96 12.12 -5.86
CA MET A 1 19.62 11.55 -4.54
C MET A 1 18.25 10.96 -4.67
N ALA A 2 18.08 9.66 -4.51
CA ALA A 2 16.86 8.97 -4.92
C ALA A 2 15.86 8.72 -3.76
N ILE A 3 16.03 9.41 -2.62
CA ILE A 3 15.24 9.24 -1.40
C ILE A 3 14.53 10.55 -1.05
N HIS A 4 13.21 10.45 -0.79
CA HIS A 4 12.35 11.56 -0.35
C HIS A 4 11.67 11.22 0.96
N TRP A 5 11.94 11.99 2.02
CA TRP A 5 11.29 11.77 3.30
C TRP A 5 9.87 12.32 3.28
N PHE A 6 8.95 11.70 4.02
CA PHE A 6 7.57 12.18 4.04
C PHE A 6 7.44 13.62 4.55
N ASP A 7 8.36 14.05 5.41
CA ASP A 7 8.34 15.37 6.04
C ASP A 7 8.76 16.53 5.10
N ASP A 8 9.57 16.26 4.07
CA ASP A 8 10.15 17.30 3.21
C ASP A 8 10.11 17.01 1.70
N GLY A 9 9.95 15.75 1.30
CA GLY A 9 10.00 15.31 -0.09
C GLY A 9 8.83 15.83 -0.94
N PRO A 10 8.99 15.95 -2.27
CA PRO A 10 7.95 16.41 -3.18
C PRO A 10 6.83 15.37 -3.32
N ALA A 11 5.58 15.81 -3.20
CA ALA A 11 4.39 15.00 -3.46
C ALA A 11 4.07 14.95 -4.97
N GLU A 12 5.02 14.48 -5.78
CA GLU A 12 4.92 14.43 -7.24
C GLU A 12 4.74 12.98 -7.72
N PRO A 13 3.55 12.57 -8.20
CA PRO A 13 3.30 11.20 -8.65
C PRO A 13 4.28 10.68 -9.71
N ALA A 14 4.77 11.58 -10.57
CA ALA A 14 5.77 11.26 -11.59
C ALA A 14 7.12 10.79 -11.02
N ARG A 15 7.40 11.07 -9.75
CA ARG A 15 8.69 10.74 -9.09
C ARG A 15 8.55 9.63 -8.06
N VAL A 16 7.50 9.70 -7.23
CA VAL A 16 7.30 8.82 -6.08
C VAL A 16 6.10 7.88 -6.24
N GLY A 17 5.49 7.86 -7.43
CA GLY A 17 4.27 7.11 -7.71
C GLY A 17 3.06 7.65 -6.96
N GLY A 18 1.91 7.06 -7.26
CA GLY A 18 0.62 7.49 -6.73
C GLY A 18 0.53 7.42 -5.18
N LYS A 19 0.77 6.23 -4.63
CA LYS A 19 0.75 6.00 -3.16
C LYS A 19 1.74 6.88 -2.42
N GLY A 20 2.97 6.99 -2.95
CA GLY A 20 4.01 7.84 -2.37
C GLY A 20 3.56 9.30 -2.34
N ALA A 21 3.09 9.84 -3.46
CA ALA A 21 2.61 11.21 -3.52
C ALA A 21 1.46 11.48 -2.54
N SER A 22 0.52 10.53 -2.42
CA SER A 22 -0.59 10.62 -1.45
C SER A 22 -0.09 10.66 0.00
N LEU A 23 0.85 9.80 0.38
CA LEU A 23 1.43 9.80 1.73
C LEU A 23 2.16 11.09 2.07
N LEU A 24 2.97 11.61 1.14
CA LEU A 24 3.66 12.88 1.30
C LEU A 24 2.67 14.06 1.40
N ALA A 25 1.60 14.06 0.60
CA ALA A 25 0.57 15.09 0.65
C ALA A 25 -0.17 15.09 1.99
N MET A 26 -0.57 13.89 2.48
CA MET A 26 -1.22 13.74 3.78
C MET A 26 -0.32 14.19 4.94
N GLN A 27 0.96 13.80 4.94
CA GLN A 27 1.92 14.21 5.98
C GLN A 27 2.08 15.74 6.01
N ARG A 28 2.21 16.38 4.84
CA ARG A 28 2.29 17.85 4.71
C ARG A 28 1.02 18.55 5.16
N ALA A 29 -0.14 17.91 5.03
CA ALA A 29 -1.42 18.40 5.54
C ALA A 29 -1.58 18.23 7.06
N GLY A 30 -0.61 17.63 7.76
CA GLY A 30 -0.65 17.38 9.19
C GLY A 30 -1.52 16.19 9.58
N LEU A 31 -1.87 15.32 8.63
CA LEU A 31 -2.58 14.07 8.90
C LEU A 31 -1.62 13.04 9.53
N PRO A 32 -2.11 12.12 10.39
CA PRO A 32 -1.25 11.21 11.14
C PRO A 32 -0.74 10.06 10.27
N VAL A 33 0.29 10.30 9.47
CA VAL A 33 0.95 9.27 8.66
C VAL A 33 2.15 8.70 9.43
N PRO A 34 2.37 7.38 9.45
CA PRO A 34 3.57 6.82 10.04
C PRO A 34 4.83 7.35 9.33
N PRO A 35 5.94 7.57 10.05
CA PRO A 35 7.14 8.12 9.44
C PRO A 35 7.73 7.16 8.41
N GLY A 36 8.29 7.71 7.34
CA GLY A 36 8.81 6.93 6.23
C GLY A 36 9.48 7.79 5.16
N PHE A 37 9.85 7.13 4.07
CA PHE A 37 10.43 7.74 2.89
C PHE A 37 10.00 7.00 1.62
N CYS A 38 10.06 7.71 0.49
CA CYS A 38 9.91 7.16 -0.84
C CYS A 38 11.28 6.99 -1.51
N ILE A 39 11.43 5.92 -2.27
CA ILE A 39 12.51 5.68 -3.21
C ILE A 39 11.96 6.06 -4.59
N GLU A 40 12.62 7.01 -5.26
CA GLU A 40 12.19 7.52 -6.56
C GLU A 40 12.23 6.45 -7.66
N ALA A 41 11.38 6.65 -8.68
CA ALA A 41 11.40 5.89 -9.92
C ALA A 41 12.76 5.93 -10.66
N GLU A 42 13.59 6.95 -10.39
CA GLU A 42 14.98 6.99 -10.89
C GLU A 42 15.80 5.79 -10.43
N SER A 43 15.64 5.32 -9.19
CA SER A 43 16.32 4.10 -8.71
C SER A 43 15.92 2.87 -9.50
N TYR A 44 14.65 2.81 -9.92
CA TYR A 44 14.16 1.76 -10.79
C TYR A 44 14.77 1.85 -12.18
N ARG A 45 14.85 3.04 -12.80
CA ARG A 45 15.50 3.23 -14.12
C ARG A 45 16.94 2.74 -14.12
N ARG A 46 17.69 3.04 -13.05
CA ARG A 46 19.08 2.60 -12.87
C ARG A 46 19.19 1.07 -12.73
N PHE A 47 18.29 0.46 -11.96
CA PHE A 47 18.18 -1.00 -11.88
C PHE A 47 17.84 -1.61 -13.24
N HIS A 48 16.84 -1.06 -13.95
CA HIS A 48 16.38 -1.53 -15.24
C HIS A 48 17.50 -1.49 -16.31
N GLU A 49 18.31 -0.43 -16.31
CA GLU A 49 19.50 -0.31 -17.16
C GLU A 49 20.59 -1.34 -16.78
N ALA A 50 20.95 -1.42 -15.50
CA ALA A 50 21.98 -2.36 -15.02
C ALA A 50 21.57 -3.83 -15.24
N ALA A 51 20.29 -4.13 -15.12
CA ALA A 51 19.71 -5.43 -15.43
C ALA A 51 19.52 -5.66 -16.94
N GLY A 52 19.81 -4.69 -17.80
CA GLY A 52 19.72 -4.84 -19.26
C GLY A 52 18.32 -5.24 -19.73
N LEU A 53 17.28 -4.72 -19.08
CA LEU A 53 15.90 -5.11 -19.34
C LEU A 53 15.32 -4.45 -20.60
N ALA A 54 15.84 -3.29 -21.01
CA ALA A 54 15.35 -2.51 -22.14
C ALA A 54 15.05 -3.33 -23.43
N PRO A 55 15.97 -4.17 -23.96
CA PRO A 55 15.66 -4.96 -25.16
C PRO A 55 14.58 -6.03 -24.92
N LEU A 56 14.49 -6.59 -23.70
CA LEU A 56 13.50 -7.61 -23.36
C LEU A 56 12.10 -6.99 -23.23
N VAL A 57 12.02 -5.82 -22.60
CA VAL A 57 10.78 -5.04 -22.49
C VAL A 57 10.31 -4.55 -23.85
N GLY A 58 11.24 -4.14 -24.74
CA GLY A 58 10.90 -3.83 -26.13
C GLY A 58 10.30 -5.02 -26.88
N ALA A 59 10.84 -6.23 -26.68
CA ALA A 59 10.28 -7.44 -27.27
C ALA A 59 8.89 -7.80 -26.70
N LEU A 60 8.72 -7.67 -25.37
CA LEU A 60 7.45 -7.86 -24.68
C LEU A 60 6.36 -6.96 -25.27
N SER A 61 6.68 -5.69 -25.51
CA SER A 61 5.73 -4.68 -25.98
C SER A 61 5.30 -4.87 -27.43
N GLY A 62 6.11 -5.58 -28.22
CA GLY A 62 5.74 -6.04 -29.56
C GLY A 62 4.88 -7.31 -29.59
N ALA A 63 4.63 -7.96 -28.44
CA ALA A 63 3.84 -9.19 -28.38
C ALA A 63 2.35 -8.91 -28.64
N THR A 64 1.71 -9.78 -29.41
CA THR A 64 0.33 -9.59 -29.88
C THR A 64 -0.74 -10.18 -28.98
N ASP A 65 -0.37 -10.98 -27.98
CA ASP A 65 -1.30 -11.69 -27.10
C ASP A 65 -0.92 -11.58 -25.61
N LEU A 66 -0.78 -10.34 -25.12
CA LEU A 66 -0.50 -10.09 -23.71
C LEU A 66 -1.73 -10.20 -22.80
N THR A 67 -2.94 -10.27 -23.39
CA THR A 67 -4.19 -10.38 -22.62
C THR A 67 -4.55 -11.82 -22.27
N SER A 68 -4.00 -12.82 -22.96
CA SER A 68 -4.15 -14.23 -22.58
C SER A 68 -3.12 -14.64 -21.55
N ALA A 69 -3.47 -15.59 -20.68
CA ALA A 69 -2.54 -16.10 -19.66
C ALA A 69 -1.31 -16.76 -20.30
N MET A 70 -1.51 -17.54 -21.37
CA MET A 70 -0.42 -18.23 -22.06
C MET A 70 0.52 -17.24 -22.77
N GLY A 71 -0.05 -16.27 -23.50
CA GLY A 71 0.75 -15.30 -24.24
C GLY A 71 1.51 -14.33 -23.32
N ALA A 72 0.91 -13.93 -22.19
CA ALA A 72 1.60 -13.16 -21.16
C ALA A 72 2.77 -13.95 -20.55
N ALA A 73 2.56 -15.22 -20.19
CA ALA A 73 3.60 -16.08 -19.62
C ALA A 73 4.78 -16.27 -20.59
N ASP A 74 4.51 -16.61 -21.86
CA ASP A 74 5.54 -16.80 -22.87
C ASP A 74 6.35 -15.52 -23.12
N ALA A 75 5.69 -14.36 -23.14
CA ALA A 75 6.33 -13.08 -23.40
C ALA A 75 7.14 -12.56 -22.20
N VAL A 76 6.75 -12.93 -20.97
CA VAL A 76 7.45 -12.56 -19.72
C VAL A 76 8.63 -13.46 -19.41
N ALA A 77 8.61 -14.74 -19.83
CA ALA A 77 9.64 -15.72 -19.50
C ALA A 77 11.11 -15.29 -19.77
N PRO A 78 11.44 -14.51 -20.82
CA PRO A 78 12.79 -13.95 -20.99
C PRO A 78 13.16 -12.91 -19.93
N ILE A 79 12.22 -12.08 -19.50
CA ILE A 79 12.42 -11.07 -18.45
C ILE A 79 12.61 -11.76 -17.10
N ASP A 80 11.76 -12.74 -16.76
CA ASP A 80 11.88 -13.49 -15.51
C ASP A 80 13.25 -14.16 -15.38
N ARG A 81 13.70 -14.87 -16.43
CA ARG A 81 15.05 -15.47 -16.46
C ARG A 81 16.17 -14.44 -16.33
N ARG A 82 15.96 -13.19 -16.77
CA ARG A 82 16.95 -12.12 -16.61
C ARG A 82 16.98 -11.57 -15.19
N LEU A 83 15.82 -11.54 -14.54
CA LEU A 83 15.64 -11.10 -13.16
C LEU A 83 16.13 -12.14 -12.14
N ASP A 84 16.17 -13.42 -12.53
CA ASP A 84 16.85 -14.50 -11.82
C ASP A 84 18.36 -14.22 -11.72
N GLY A 85 18.77 -13.62 -10.60
CA GLY A 85 20.16 -13.21 -10.36
C GLY A 85 20.45 -11.73 -10.64
N ALA A 86 19.45 -10.94 -11.05
CA ALA A 86 19.58 -9.49 -11.05
C ALA A 86 19.70 -8.95 -9.61
N ALA A 87 20.52 -7.92 -9.42
CA ALA A 87 20.72 -7.24 -8.15
C ALA A 87 20.54 -5.73 -8.34
N LEU A 88 20.21 -5.02 -7.25
CA LEU A 88 20.24 -3.56 -7.27
C LEU A 88 21.70 -3.08 -7.44
N PRO A 89 21.93 -1.98 -8.18
CA PRO A 89 23.22 -1.30 -8.18
C PRO A 89 23.68 -1.00 -6.74
N ASP A 90 24.98 -1.14 -6.48
CA ASP A 90 25.55 -1.05 -5.11
C ASP A 90 25.27 0.29 -4.45
N ASP A 91 25.25 1.36 -5.22
CA ASP A 91 24.96 2.69 -4.73
C ASP A 91 23.47 2.90 -4.42
N VAL A 92 22.55 2.40 -5.25
CA VAL A 92 21.11 2.35 -4.94
C VAL A 92 20.87 1.56 -3.66
N ARG A 93 21.50 0.38 -3.52
CA ARG A 93 21.44 -0.44 -2.31
C ARG A 93 21.97 0.32 -1.09
N SER A 94 23.07 1.04 -1.23
CA SER A 94 23.67 1.82 -0.15
C SER A 94 22.80 3.00 0.26
N GLU A 95 22.21 3.72 -0.70
CA GLU A 95 21.26 4.81 -0.43
C GLU A 95 20.05 4.33 0.38
N ILE A 96 19.45 3.19 0.00
CA ILE A 96 18.31 2.59 0.71
C ILE A 96 18.71 2.15 2.12
N ALA A 97 19.87 1.50 2.27
CA ALA A 97 20.36 1.03 3.55
C ALA A 97 20.60 2.19 4.54
N LEU A 98 21.23 3.28 4.07
CA LEU A 98 21.46 4.49 4.86
C LEU A 98 20.14 5.18 5.24
N ALA A 99 19.18 5.25 4.32
CA ALA A 99 17.86 5.81 4.62
C ALA A 99 17.11 4.99 5.69
N TYR A 100 17.13 3.65 5.59
CA TYR A 100 16.55 2.79 6.62
C TYR A 100 17.23 2.98 7.99
N GLN A 101 18.56 3.04 8.03
CA GLN A 101 19.32 3.28 9.27
C GLN A 101 18.94 4.63 9.89
N ARG A 102 18.93 5.70 9.08
CA ARG A 102 18.51 7.04 9.51
C ARG A 102 17.09 7.05 10.08
N LEU A 103 16.14 6.36 9.44
CA LEU A 103 14.77 6.25 9.95
C LEU A 103 14.73 5.60 11.34
N CYS A 104 15.50 4.52 11.54
CA CYS A 104 15.57 3.83 12.83
C CYS A 104 16.28 4.62 13.93
N GLU A 105 17.22 5.51 13.57
CA GLU A 105 17.96 6.38 14.49
C GLU A 105 17.13 7.61 14.90
N GLU A 106 16.52 8.29 13.93
CA GLU A 106 15.74 9.52 14.17
C GLU A 106 14.36 9.25 14.78
N ARG A 107 13.81 8.05 14.62
CA ARG A 107 12.50 7.66 15.15
C ARG A 107 12.65 6.50 16.14
N PRO A 108 12.88 6.80 17.44
CA PRO A 108 12.96 5.78 18.49
C PRO A 108 11.73 4.87 18.48
N GLY A 109 11.95 3.55 18.52
CA GLY A 109 10.89 2.55 18.43
C GLY A 109 10.63 2.01 17.02
N VAL A 110 11.04 2.72 15.96
CA VAL A 110 10.95 2.22 14.59
C VAL A 110 12.07 1.22 14.34
N ARG A 111 11.70 -0.06 14.15
CA ARG A 111 12.60 -1.16 13.78
C ARG A 111 12.07 -2.03 12.66
N LEU A 112 10.75 -2.01 12.48
CA LEU A 112 10.01 -2.77 11.49
C LEU A 112 9.40 -1.79 10.50
N VAL A 113 9.55 -2.07 9.21
CA VAL A 113 9.00 -1.23 8.13
C VAL A 113 8.16 -2.07 7.17
N ALA A 114 7.17 -1.43 6.56
CA ALA A 114 6.51 -1.92 5.36
C ALA A 114 7.25 -1.39 4.13
N VAL A 115 7.41 -2.24 3.11
CA VAL A 115 7.87 -1.85 1.78
C VAL A 115 6.72 -2.06 0.81
N ARG A 116 6.24 -0.97 0.20
CA ARG A 116 5.05 -0.95 -0.66
C ARG A 116 5.41 -0.40 -2.03
N SER A 117 4.98 -1.10 -3.06
CA SER A 117 5.01 -0.62 -4.45
C SER A 117 4.18 0.65 -4.62
N SER A 118 4.70 1.61 -5.38
CA SER A 118 4.04 2.87 -5.74
C SER A 118 4.34 3.15 -7.21
N ALA A 119 3.57 2.56 -8.12
CA ALA A 119 3.88 2.65 -9.55
C ALA A 119 3.58 4.06 -10.10
N VAL A 120 4.39 4.52 -11.05
CA VAL A 120 4.22 5.81 -11.73
C VAL A 120 3.15 5.63 -12.81
N GLY A 121 1.90 5.90 -12.45
CA GLY A 121 0.73 5.64 -13.31
C GLY A 121 -0.41 4.91 -12.60
N GLU A 122 -0.19 4.47 -11.35
CA GLU A 122 -1.15 3.71 -10.53
C GLU A 122 -2.45 4.47 -10.18
N ASP A 123 -2.42 5.81 -10.24
CA ASP A 123 -3.51 6.69 -9.79
C ASP A 123 -4.12 7.53 -10.93
N GLY A 124 -4.10 7.01 -12.17
CA GLY A 124 -4.94 7.57 -13.23
C GLY A 124 -6.43 7.44 -12.86
N ALA A 125 -7.25 8.43 -13.21
CA ALA A 125 -8.69 8.48 -12.87
C ALA A 125 -9.50 7.22 -13.26
N ASP A 126 -8.97 6.41 -14.20
CA ASP A 126 -9.63 5.23 -14.77
C ASP A 126 -8.92 3.88 -14.46
N ALA A 127 -7.82 3.87 -13.70
CA ALA A 127 -7.00 2.65 -13.52
C ALA A 127 -6.40 2.52 -12.11
N SER A 128 -7.16 1.99 -11.15
CA SER A 128 -6.59 1.57 -9.87
C SER A 128 -5.91 0.21 -10.01
N PHE A 129 -4.58 0.14 -9.86
CA PHE A 129 -3.81 -1.13 -9.84
C PHE A 129 -3.92 -1.88 -8.50
N ALA A 130 -5.05 -1.70 -7.81
CA ALA A 130 -5.33 -2.26 -6.50
C ALA A 130 -5.04 -3.77 -6.49
N GLY A 131 -4.14 -4.20 -5.61
CA GLY A 131 -3.80 -5.62 -5.43
C GLY A 131 -2.92 -6.26 -6.51
N VAL A 132 -2.43 -5.49 -7.51
CA VAL A 132 -1.57 -6.04 -8.58
C VAL A 132 -0.14 -6.28 -8.09
N TYR A 133 0.36 -5.39 -7.23
CA TYR A 133 1.74 -5.40 -6.76
C TYR A 133 1.85 -5.82 -5.29
N ASP A 134 2.97 -6.45 -4.93
CA ASP A 134 3.16 -6.98 -3.59
C ASP A 134 3.45 -5.86 -2.58
N THR A 135 3.11 -6.16 -1.33
CA THR A 135 3.46 -5.39 -0.14
C THR A 135 4.19 -6.33 0.82
N PHE A 136 5.29 -5.85 1.39
CA PHE A 136 6.11 -6.62 2.32
C PHE A 136 6.02 -5.98 3.70
N LEU A 137 5.45 -6.68 4.67
CA LEU A 137 5.22 -6.16 6.01
C LEU A 137 6.30 -6.63 6.99
N HIS A 138 6.47 -5.86 8.08
CA HIS A 138 7.34 -6.22 9.20
C HIS A 138 8.79 -6.56 8.80
N LEU A 139 9.39 -5.80 7.90
CA LEU A 139 10.78 -6.00 7.51
C LEU A 139 11.72 -5.37 8.52
N ARG A 140 12.77 -6.12 8.88
CA ARG A 140 13.84 -5.70 9.80
C ARG A 140 15.21 -5.84 9.12
N GLY A 141 16.02 -4.80 9.23
CA GLY A 141 17.37 -4.77 8.69
C GLY A 141 17.41 -4.33 7.22
N SER A 142 18.46 -3.58 6.88
CA SER A 142 18.64 -2.98 5.55
C SER A 142 18.67 -4.00 4.41
N GLU A 143 19.21 -5.19 4.64
CA GLU A 143 19.22 -6.26 3.63
C GLU A 143 17.82 -6.70 3.22
N ARG A 144 16.93 -6.97 4.18
CA ARG A 144 15.55 -7.37 3.89
C ARG A 144 14.78 -6.26 3.20
N VAL A 145 15.00 -5.00 3.62
CA VAL A 145 14.39 -3.83 2.98
C VAL A 145 14.85 -3.70 1.53
N THR A 146 16.16 -3.82 1.28
CA THR A 146 16.75 -3.76 -0.07
C THR A 146 16.20 -4.88 -0.96
N ASN A 147 16.12 -6.11 -0.44
CA ASN A 147 15.57 -7.25 -1.19
C ASN A 147 14.09 -7.05 -1.51
N ALA A 148 13.30 -6.53 -0.57
CA ALA A 148 11.90 -6.22 -0.82
C ALA A 148 11.71 -5.12 -1.87
N VAL A 149 12.59 -4.12 -1.92
CA VAL A 149 12.60 -3.11 -2.99
C VAL A 149 12.86 -3.76 -4.35
N LEU A 150 13.85 -4.66 -4.42
CA LEU A 150 14.11 -5.45 -5.63
C LEU A 150 12.91 -6.31 -6.03
N ASP A 151 12.23 -6.92 -5.07
CA ASP A 151 11.02 -7.71 -5.33
C ASP A 151 9.84 -6.84 -5.79
N CYS A 152 9.70 -5.61 -5.31
CA CYS A 152 8.76 -4.64 -5.89
C CYS A 152 9.08 -4.34 -7.37
N TYR A 153 10.37 -4.18 -7.73
CA TYR A 153 10.79 -3.97 -9.12
C TYR A 153 10.53 -5.19 -10.00
N ARG A 154 10.78 -6.41 -9.48
CA ARG A 154 10.40 -7.66 -10.16
C ARG A 154 8.88 -7.77 -10.33
N GLY A 155 8.12 -7.29 -9.35
CA GLY A 155 6.66 -7.27 -9.35
C GLY A 155 6.05 -6.58 -10.57
N LEU A 156 6.73 -5.58 -11.15
CA LEU A 156 6.31 -4.95 -12.40
C LEU A 156 6.16 -5.95 -13.55
N TRP A 157 7.04 -6.95 -13.61
CA TRP A 157 7.20 -7.82 -14.76
C TRP A 157 6.50 -9.16 -14.62
N ARG A 158 5.86 -9.42 -13.48
CA ARG A 158 5.06 -10.65 -13.29
C ARG A 158 3.93 -10.72 -14.30
N GLU A 159 3.58 -11.94 -14.70
CA GLU A 159 2.52 -12.24 -15.68
C GLU A 159 1.23 -11.46 -15.41
N ARG A 160 0.74 -11.50 -14.16
CA ARG A 160 -0.50 -10.80 -13.76
C ARG A 160 -0.44 -9.29 -13.97
N ALA A 161 0.73 -8.68 -13.76
CA ALA A 161 0.91 -7.23 -13.87
C ALA A 161 0.99 -6.79 -15.34
N VAL A 162 1.72 -7.56 -16.15
CA VAL A 162 1.78 -7.36 -17.61
C VAL A 162 0.41 -7.53 -18.24
N GLN A 163 -0.31 -8.60 -17.89
CA GLN A 163 -1.66 -8.87 -18.40
C GLN A 163 -2.63 -7.77 -17.99
N TYR A 164 -2.58 -7.32 -16.73
CA TYR A 164 -3.41 -6.21 -16.26
C TYR A 164 -3.16 -4.94 -17.09
N ARG A 165 -1.88 -4.55 -17.28
CA ARG A 165 -1.53 -3.37 -18.09
C ARG A 165 -1.99 -3.51 -19.54
N ALA A 166 -1.80 -4.68 -20.15
CA ALA A 166 -2.26 -4.94 -21.50
C ALA A 166 -3.78 -4.82 -21.62
N SER A 167 -4.54 -5.34 -20.65
CA SER A 167 -6.02 -5.24 -20.64
C SER A 167 -6.53 -3.81 -20.49
N ARG A 168 -5.70 -2.90 -19.96
CA ARG A 168 -5.99 -1.46 -19.80
C ARG A 168 -5.38 -0.59 -20.89
N GLY A 169 -4.68 -1.18 -21.87
CA GLY A 169 -3.99 -0.43 -22.92
C GLY A 169 -2.81 0.40 -22.42
N VAL A 170 -2.25 0.06 -21.25
CA VAL A 170 -1.06 0.71 -20.70
C VAL A 170 0.18 0.17 -21.40
N ALA A 171 1.00 1.09 -21.94
CA ALA A 171 2.26 0.74 -22.59
C ALA A 171 3.25 0.13 -21.59
N GLN A 172 3.87 -0.99 -21.95
CA GLN A 172 4.76 -1.71 -21.02
C GLN A 172 6.08 -0.97 -20.83
N GLU A 173 6.56 -0.24 -21.83
CA GLU A 173 7.83 0.52 -21.78
C GLU A 173 7.76 1.80 -20.94
N ALA A 174 6.55 2.31 -20.70
CA ALA A 174 6.35 3.55 -19.94
C ALA A 174 6.28 3.30 -18.43
N GLU A 175 6.22 2.04 -18.01
CA GLU A 175 5.96 1.67 -16.62
C GLU A 175 7.22 1.79 -15.75
N GLU A 176 7.12 2.58 -14.69
CA GLU A 176 8.16 2.77 -13.70
C GLU A 176 7.63 2.54 -12.29
N MET A 177 8.52 2.12 -11.38
CA MET A 177 8.17 1.83 -10.00
C MET A 177 8.95 2.74 -9.04
N ALA A 178 8.23 3.57 -8.29
CA ALA A 178 8.72 4.09 -7.03
C ALA A 178 8.36 3.12 -5.90
N VAL A 179 9.01 3.24 -4.75
CA VAL A 179 8.77 2.35 -3.61
C VAL A 179 8.65 3.15 -2.33
N VAL A 180 7.63 2.88 -1.55
CA VAL A 180 7.41 3.47 -0.24
C VAL A 180 8.01 2.56 0.83
N VAL A 181 8.82 3.14 1.73
CA VAL A 181 9.31 2.50 2.94
C VAL A 181 8.76 3.26 4.15
N MET A 182 7.90 2.61 4.93
CA MET A 182 7.14 3.27 6.00
C MET A 182 7.24 2.46 7.30
N ALA A 183 7.30 3.12 8.45
CA ALA A 183 7.27 2.45 9.74
C ALA A 183 6.01 1.57 9.88
N MET A 184 6.18 0.36 10.39
CA MET A 184 5.05 -0.50 10.74
C MET A 184 4.26 0.09 11.90
N VAL A 185 2.93 0.10 11.77
CA VAL A 185 2.02 0.31 12.89
C VAL A 185 1.70 -1.07 13.48
N PRO A 186 2.09 -1.37 14.73
CA PRO A 186 1.76 -2.64 15.39
C PRO A 186 0.29 -2.62 15.80
N SER A 187 -0.58 -2.79 14.81
CA SER A 187 -1.98 -2.42 14.96
C SER A 187 -2.79 -3.42 15.79
N GLU A 188 -3.54 -2.90 16.75
CA GLU A 188 -4.55 -3.66 17.50
C GLU A 188 -5.82 -3.83 16.66
N VAL A 189 -6.15 -2.78 15.90
CA VAL A 189 -7.30 -2.69 15.00
C VAL A 189 -6.85 -1.96 13.75
N SER A 190 -7.32 -2.40 12.60
CA SER A 190 -7.05 -1.76 11.31
C SER A 190 -8.20 -2.03 10.36
N GLY A 191 -8.21 -1.29 9.24
CA GLY A 191 -9.32 -1.38 8.32
C GLY A 191 -9.24 -0.39 7.18
N VAL A 192 -10.36 -0.31 6.47
CA VAL A 192 -10.62 0.67 5.42
C VAL A 192 -11.84 1.51 5.77
N ALA A 193 -11.83 2.78 5.36
CA ALA A 193 -13.01 3.62 5.43
C ALA A 193 -13.22 4.39 4.13
N PHE A 194 -14.46 4.42 3.69
CA PHE A 194 -14.90 5.20 2.53
C PHE A 194 -15.55 6.46 3.03
N SER A 195 -15.02 7.61 2.63
CA SER A 195 -15.62 8.89 2.99
C SER A 195 -17.03 9.01 2.42
N THR A 196 -17.37 8.37 1.30
CA THR A 196 -18.77 8.28 0.83
C THR A 196 -19.20 6.83 0.86
N ASN A 197 -20.42 6.53 1.32
CA ASN A 197 -20.91 5.16 1.35
C ASN A 197 -21.06 4.61 -0.09
N PRO A 198 -20.21 3.65 -0.52
CA PRO A 198 -20.23 3.15 -1.89
C PRO A 198 -21.42 2.21 -2.17
N ILE A 199 -22.11 1.75 -1.13
CA ILE A 199 -23.27 0.84 -1.25
C ILE A 199 -24.54 1.65 -1.50
N SER A 200 -24.77 2.69 -0.68
CA SER A 200 -25.95 3.55 -0.81
C SER A 200 -25.76 4.72 -1.79
N GLY A 201 -24.51 5.12 -2.04
CA GLY A 201 -24.16 6.34 -2.75
C GLY A 201 -24.31 7.62 -1.90
N ASP A 202 -24.63 7.50 -0.60
CA ASP A 202 -24.86 8.67 0.25
C ASP A 202 -23.54 9.34 0.67
N ALA A 203 -23.31 10.55 0.18
CA ALA A 203 -22.15 11.37 0.51
C ALA A 203 -22.18 11.94 1.94
N GLY A 204 -23.29 11.80 2.66
CA GLY A 204 -23.43 12.14 4.08
C GLY A 204 -23.01 11.01 5.04
N GLU A 205 -22.64 9.85 4.52
CA GLU A 205 -22.28 8.66 5.28
C GLU A 205 -20.81 8.26 5.06
N VAL A 206 -20.14 7.85 6.14
CA VAL A 206 -18.85 7.16 6.09
C VAL A 206 -19.10 5.68 6.34
N LEU A 207 -18.60 4.82 5.45
CA LEU A 207 -18.59 3.37 5.63
C LEU A 207 -17.23 2.95 6.16
N ILE A 208 -17.20 2.19 7.26
CA ILE A 208 -15.98 1.72 7.92
C ILE A 208 -16.01 0.20 7.97
N ASN A 209 -14.95 -0.44 7.50
CA ASN A 209 -14.69 -1.86 7.68
C ASN A 209 -13.44 -2.07 8.52
N ALA A 210 -13.57 -2.74 9.65
CA ALA A 210 -12.46 -2.93 10.59
C ALA A 210 -12.36 -4.36 11.13
N SER A 211 -11.14 -4.79 11.41
CA SER A 211 -10.87 -6.05 12.10
C SER A 211 -9.67 -5.93 13.04
N TRP A 212 -9.44 -6.98 13.83
CA TRP A 212 -8.30 -7.10 14.72
C TRP A 212 -6.98 -7.27 13.95
N GLY A 213 -5.89 -6.78 14.53
CA GLY A 213 -4.54 -6.96 13.99
C GLY A 213 -4.25 -6.06 12.79
N LEU A 214 -3.40 -6.54 11.87
CA LEU A 214 -2.99 -5.83 10.65
C LEU A 214 -4.06 -5.83 9.56
N GLY A 215 -4.07 -4.76 8.75
CA GLY A 215 -5.10 -4.51 7.75
C GLY A 215 -5.09 -5.49 6.58
N GLU A 216 -3.99 -6.25 6.43
CA GLU A 216 -3.85 -7.31 5.43
C GLU A 216 -5.04 -8.28 5.45
N ALA A 217 -5.53 -8.65 6.64
CA ALA A 217 -6.67 -9.56 6.81
C ALA A 217 -7.95 -9.05 6.13
N VAL A 218 -8.19 -7.74 6.25
CA VAL A 218 -9.38 -7.06 5.69
C VAL A 218 -9.21 -6.91 4.19
N VAL A 219 -8.06 -6.38 3.74
CA VAL A 219 -7.80 -6.09 2.32
C VAL A 219 -7.76 -7.37 1.48
N SER A 220 -7.25 -8.48 2.02
CA SER A 220 -7.20 -9.77 1.31
C SER A 220 -8.49 -10.60 1.43
N GLY A 221 -9.51 -10.12 2.15
CA GLY A 221 -10.76 -10.86 2.38
C GLY A 221 -10.59 -12.15 3.18
N GLN A 222 -9.57 -12.23 4.05
CA GLN A 222 -9.34 -13.40 4.90
C GLN A 222 -10.31 -13.46 6.09
N VAL A 223 -10.96 -12.34 6.41
CA VAL A 223 -11.90 -12.20 7.52
C VAL A 223 -13.14 -11.44 7.05
N THR A 224 -14.26 -11.65 7.73
CA THR A 224 -15.43 -10.76 7.61
C THR A 224 -15.26 -9.65 8.65
N PRO A 225 -14.94 -8.41 8.26
CA PRO A 225 -14.72 -7.33 9.20
C PRO A 225 -16.04 -6.86 9.83
N ASP A 226 -15.94 -6.13 10.94
CA ASP A 226 -17.05 -5.29 11.39
C ASP A 226 -17.37 -4.26 10.31
N THR A 227 -18.65 -3.96 10.12
CA THR A 227 -19.13 -2.94 9.19
C THR A 227 -19.90 -1.88 9.94
N VAL A 228 -19.45 -0.64 9.86
CA VAL A 228 -20.06 0.49 10.57
C VAL A 228 -20.40 1.59 9.58
N VAL A 229 -21.61 2.13 9.70
CA VAL A 229 -22.02 3.33 8.95
C VAL A 229 -22.15 4.47 9.95
N ALA A 230 -21.45 5.58 9.71
CA ALA A 230 -21.48 6.76 10.56
C ALA A 230 -21.90 8.00 9.77
N ALA A 231 -22.73 8.85 10.38
CA ALA A 231 -23.14 10.12 9.78
C ALA A 231 -21.98 11.13 9.81
N LYS A 232 -21.54 11.63 8.64
CA LYS A 232 -20.47 12.64 8.53
C LYS A 232 -20.72 13.87 9.38
N ALA A 233 -21.95 14.39 9.37
CA ALA A 233 -22.24 15.67 10.02
C ALA A 233 -22.14 15.61 11.56
N THR A 234 -22.37 14.44 12.16
CA THR A 234 -22.55 14.32 13.62
C THR A 234 -21.62 13.30 14.27
N GLY A 235 -21.00 12.40 13.50
CA GLY A 235 -20.25 11.26 14.02
C GLY A 235 -21.13 10.16 14.64
N ARG A 236 -22.46 10.30 14.59
CA ARG A 236 -23.38 9.29 15.12
C ARG A 236 -23.30 8.01 14.30
N THR A 237 -23.10 6.89 14.98
CA THR A 237 -23.25 5.55 14.40
C THR A 237 -24.70 5.34 13.97
N LEU A 238 -24.90 5.10 12.67
CA LEU A 238 -26.20 4.80 12.07
C LEU A 238 -26.49 3.31 12.07
N ALA A 239 -25.47 2.50 11.79
CA ALA A 239 -25.52 1.05 11.81
C ALA A 239 -24.17 0.47 12.27
N TYR A 240 -24.21 -0.67 12.96
CA TYR A 240 -23.04 -1.45 13.32
C TYR A 240 -23.38 -2.93 13.15
N GLU A 241 -22.68 -3.60 12.25
CA GLU A 241 -22.73 -5.04 12.05
C GLU A 241 -21.40 -5.66 12.51
N ILE A 242 -21.48 -6.67 13.38
CA ILE A 242 -20.30 -7.38 13.88
C ILE A 242 -19.96 -8.50 12.91
N GLY A 243 -18.73 -8.48 12.38
CA GLY A 243 -18.22 -9.50 11.47
C GLY A 243 -17.62 -10.71 12.19
N ASP A 244 -17.43 -11.79 11.41
CA ASP A 244 -16.70 -12.99 11.83
C ASP A 244 -15.18 -12.73 11.80
N LYS A 245 -14.67 -12.18 12.91
CA LYS A 245 -13.27 -11.80 13.10
C LYS A 245 -12.48 -12.92 13.78
N THR A 246 -12.58 -14.15 13.27
CA THR A 246 -11.95 -15.36 13.87
C THR A 246 -10.45 -15.48 13.65
N LEU A 247 -9.85 -14.58 12.87
CA LEU A 247 -8.42 -14.57 12.56
C LEU A 247 -7.89 -13.14 12.59
N GLU A 248 -6.63 -13.00 13.01
CA GLU A 248 -5.88 -11.75 12.94
C GLU A 248 -4.49 -11.99 12.35
N ILE A 249 -3.98 -11.00 11.63
CA ILE A 249 -2.62 -11.01 11.09
C ILE A 249 -1.72 -10.21 12.01
N VAL A 250 -0.61 -10.81 12.45
CA VAL A 250 0.35 -10.20 13.39
C VAL A 250 1.78 -10.37 12.90
N LEU A 251 2.73 -9.75 13.59
CA LEU A 251 4.17 -10.00 13.40
C LEU A 251 4.48 -11.48 13.68
N ASP A 252 5.21 -12.12 12.76
CA ASP A 252 5.84 -13.41 13.09
C ASP A 252 7.04 -13.18 14.01
N GLU A 253 6.79 -13.27 15.32
CA GLU A 253 7.84 -13.11 16.34
C GLU A 253 8.93 -14.18 16.25
N ARG A 254 8.62 -15.39 15.74
CA ARG A 254 9.61 -16.47 15.61
C ARG A 254 10.59 -16.17 14.49
N ALA A 255 10.10 -15.66 13.37
CA ALA A 255 10.92 -15.22 12.25
C ALA A 255 11.56 -13.84 12.49
N GLY A 256 11.03 -13.05 13.44
CA GLY A 256 11.45 -11.67 13.73
C GLY A 256 11.14 -10.68 12.61
N SER A 257 10.39 -11.11 11.59
CA SER A 257 9.99 -10.36 10.39
C SER A 257 8.84 -11.06 9.67
N GLY A 258 8.11 -10.33 8.83
CA GLY A 258 6.96 -10.87 8.12
C GLY A 258 5.73 -11.03 9.01
N THR A 259 4.74 -11.75 8.50
CA THR A 259 3.44 -11.89 9.16
C THR A 259 3.05 -13.35 9.35
N CYS A 260 2.24 -13.61 10.37
CA CYS A 260 1.58 -14.89 10.55
C CYS A 260 0.13 -14.68 10.98
N SER A 261 -0.71 -15.68 10.70
CA SER A 261 -2.11 -15.68 11.10
C SER A 261 -2.29 -16.35 12.46
N LEU A 262 -2.98 -15.67 13.36
CA LEU A 262 -3.40 -16.23 14.64
C LEU A 262 -4.92 -16.32 14.70
N ARG A 263 -5.41 -17.35 15.39
CA ARG A 263 -6.84 -17.46 15.68
C ARG A 263 -7.18 -16.47 16.80
N VAL A 264 -8.23 -15.70 16.59
CA VAL A 264 -8.80 -14.82 17.61
C VAL A 264 -9.62 -15.65 18.58
N GLU A 265 -9.45 -15.40 19.88
CA GLU A 265 -10.24 -16.04 20.93
C GLU A 265 -11.75 -15.82 20.69
N ALA A 266 -12.56 -16.86 20.92
CA ALA A 266 -13.97 -16.87 20.52
C ALA A 266 -14.78 -15.70 21.11
N ASP A 267 -14.52 -15.35 22.37
CA ASP A 267 -15.18 -14.25 23.06
C ASP A 267 -14.79 -12.88 22.48
N ARG A 268 -13.58 -12.77 21.91
CA ARG A 268 -13.07 -11.54 21.29
C ARG A 268 -13.49 -11.41 19.82
N ALA A 269 -13.68 -12.53 19.13
CA ALA A 269 -14.09 -12.55 17.73
C ALA A 269 -15.53 -12.02 17.52
N THR A 270 -16.39 -12.21 18.52
CA THR A 270 -17.84 -11.93 18.45
C THR A 270 -18.27 -10.60 19.04
N VAL A 271 -17.32 -9.79 19.55
CA VAL A 271 -17.59 -8.44 20.06
C VAL A 271 -17.19 -7.36 19.03
N PRO A 272 -17.73 -6.14 19.15
CA PRO A 272 -17.29 -4.99 18.35
C PRO A 272 -15.79 -4.73 18.52
N CYS A 273 -15.07 -4.55 17.42
CA CYS A 273 -13.67 -4.10 17.46
C CYS A 273 -13.48 -2.58 17.55
N LEU A 274 -14.56 -1.82 17.34
CA LEU A 274 -14.57 -0.36 17.44
C LEU A 274 -15.54 0.09 18.54
N SER A 275 -15.05 0.97 19.42
CA SER A 275 -15.91 1.76 20.31
C SER A 275 -16.57 2.93 19.55
N SER A 276 -17.54 3.61 20.18
CA SER A 276 -18.14 4.82 19.58
C SER A 276 -17.13 5.97 19.42
N GLU A 277 -16.09 6.02 20.26
CA GLU A 277 -15.01 7.00 20.14
C GLU A 277 -14.09 6.67 18.96
N ASP A 278 -13.82 5.37 18.75
CA ASP A 278 -13.05 4.87 17.61
C ASP A 278 -13.73 5.20 16.27
N VAL A 279 -15.05 4.96 16.19
CA VAL A 279 -15.86 5.28 15.00
C VAL A 279 -15.79 6.77 14.68
N GLN A 280 -15.85 7.63 15.70
CA GLN A 280 -15.71 9.08 15.51
C GLN A 280 -14.32 9.46 15.01
N ALA A 281 -13.26 8.91 15.60
CA ALA A 281 -11.89 9.19 15.17
C ALA A 281 -11.63 8.76 13.72
N ILE A 282 -12.08 7.58 13.32
CA ILE A 282 -11.95 7.11 11.93
C ILE A 282 -12.77 7.98 10.96
N ARG A 283 -13.99 8.36 11.35
CA ARG A 283 -14.81 9.29 10.57
C ARG A 283 -14.09 10.61 10.35
N ASP A 284 -13.51 11.18 11.41
CA ASP A 284 -12.80 12.45 11.34
C ASP A 284 -11.57 12.35 10.41
N LEU A 285 -10.85 11.23 10.44
CA LEU A 285 -9.76 10.95 9.49
C LEU A 285 -10.25 10.88 8.03
N ALA A 286 -11.33 10.15 7.77
CA ALA A 286 -11.91 10.03 6.42
C ALA A 286 -12.38 11.39 5.90
N CYS A 287 -13.05 12.19 6.73
CA CYS A 287 -13.47 13.54 6.38
C CYS A 287 -12.28 14.50 6.17
N ALA A 288 -11.22 14.39 6.97
CA ALA A 288 -10.03 15.22 6.81
C ALA A 288 -9.29 14.89 5.51
N ALA A 289 -9.17 13.60 5.15
CA ALA A 289 -8.62 13.17 3.86
C ALA A 289 -9.48 13.66 2.68
N GLU A 290 -10.79 13.48 2.74
CA GLU A 290 -11.73 13.99 1.73
C GLU A 290 -11.63 15.51 1.56
N SER A 291 -11.58 16.25 2.66
CA SER A 291 -11.43 17.71 2.62
C SER A 291 -10.09 18.13 2.04
N HIS A 292 -9.01 17.37 2.27
CA HIS A 292 -7.69 17.65 1.73
C HIS A 292 -7.65 17.45 0.21
N TYR A 293 -8.22 16.35 -0.29
CA TYR A 293 -8.20 15.98 -1.70
C TYR A 293 -9.37 16.56 -2.52
N GLY A 294 -10.40 17.11 -1.87
CA GLY A 294 -11.58 17.68 -2.51
C GLY A 294 -12.47 16.66 -3.24
N THR A 295 -12.23 15.37 -3.04
CA THR A 295 -12.95 14.25 -3.67
C THR A 295 -13.14 13.13 -2.65
N PRO A 296 -14.19 12.29 -2.78
CA PRO A 296 -14.40 11.17 -1.88
C PRO A 296 -13.19 10.23 -1.85
N GLN A 297 -12.78 9.80 -0.66
CA GLN A 297 -11.58 9.00 -0.42
C GLN A 297 -11.90 7.62 0.15
N ASP A 298 -11.17 6.62 -0.32
CA ASP A 298 -10.96 5.32 0.31
C ASP A 298 -9.64 5.39 1.09
N ILE A 299 -9.71 5.31 2.41
CA ILE A 299 -8.56 5.38 3.31
C ILE A 299 -8.28 4.02 3.96
N GLU A 300 -7.00 3.68 4.07
CA GLU A 300 -6.54 2.60 4.96
C GLU A 300 -6.09 3.20 6.28
N PHE A 301 -6.50 2.62 7.40
CA PHE A 301 -6.15 3.11 8.73
C PHE A 301 -5.70 1.98 9.67
N ALA A 302 -4.99 2.38 10.72
CA ALA A 302 -4.59 1.48 11.79
C ALA A 302 -4.54 2.20 13.14
N ARG A 303 -4.83 1.47 14.23
CA ARG A 303 -4.68 1.94 15.61
C ARG A 303 -3.57 1.20 16.31
N ALA A 304 -2.66 1.93 16.95
CA ALA A 304 -1.69 1.36 17.89
C ALA A 304 -1.58 2.24 19.13
N SER A 305 -1.69 1.64 20.32
CA SER A 305 -1.54 2.35 21.60
C SER A 305 -2.46 3.57 21.69
N GLY A 306 -3.71 3.41 21.26
CA GLY A 306 -4.73 4.48 21.26
C GLY A 306 -4.55 5.58 20.20
N THR A 307 -3.51 5.52 19.36
CA THR A 307 -3.27 6.50 18.29
C THR A 307 -3.71 5.93 16.94
N TRP A 308 -4.45 6.73 16.17
CA TRP A 308 -4.88 6.39 14.81
C TRP A 308 -3.90 6.93 13.77
N TYR A 309 -3.64 6.11 12.75
CA TYR A 309 -2.75 6.42 11.64
C TYR A 309 -3.47 6.20 10.31
N LEU A 310 -3.18 7.07 9.34
CA LEU A 310 -3.52 6.90 7.94
C LEU A 310 -2.38 6.18 7.23
N LEU A 311 -2.67 5.02 6.66
CA LEU A 311 -1.71 4.17 5.95
C LEU A 311 -1.76 4.38 4.43
N GLN A 312 -2.90 4.85 3.91
CA GLN A 312 -3.13 5.15 2.50
C GLN A 312 -4.38 6.02 2.35
N SER A 313 -4.45 6.82 1.29
CA SER A 313 -5.67 7.48 0.82
C SER A 313 -5.67 7.49 -0.70
N ARG A 314 -6.82 7.20 -1.31
CA ARG A 314 -7.02 7.27 -2.76
C ARG A 314 -8.46 7.67 -3.09
N PRO A 315 -8.72 8.29 -4.26
CA PRO A 315 -10.08 8.63 -4.65
C PRO A 315 -10.95 7.37 -4.83
N ILE A 316 -12.22 7.46 -4.43
CA ILE A 316 -13.20 6.40 -4.70
C ILE A 316 -13.58 6.45 -6.18
N THR A 317 -13.27 5.39 -6.92
CA THR A 317 -13.68 5.23 -8.32
C THR A 317 -15.04 4.51 -8.39
N GLY A 318 -15.94 4.92 -9.29
CA GLY A 318 -17.20 4.24 -9.53
C GLY A 318 -18.38 4.68 -8.64
N LEU A 319 -18.25 5.81 -7.94
CA LEU A 319 -19.42 6.56 -7.47
C LEU A 319 -20.12 7.13 -8.72
N GLY A 320 -21.31 6.62 -9.03
CA GLY A 320 -22.06 6.95 -10.25
C GLY A 320 -22.43 8.42 -10.41
#